data_AF-A0A382EVQ9-F1
#
_entry.id   AF-A0A382EVQ9-F1
#
_cell.length_a   1.000
_cell.length_b   1.000
_cell.length_c   1.000
_cell.angle_alpha   90.00
_cell.angle_beta   90.00
_cell.angle_gamma   90.00
#
_symmetry.space_group_name_H-M   'P 1'
#
loop_
_entity.id
_entity.type
_entity.pdbx_description
1 polymer ?
#
loop_
_entity_poly.entity_id
_entity_poly.type
_entity_poly.pdbx_seq_one_letter_code
_entity_poly.pdbx_strand_id
1 'polypeptide(L)'
;MTIKKFTLLSIGLLLAAFVFDVSAADKKLPGYNDTPVIPGQKWRVHDASRPRPKVVKAGPSKTLGIKPPKDAVVLFDGTDTSKWSHNKWKVENG
;
A
#
# COMPACT_ATOMS: atom_id res chain seq x y z
N MET A 1 -36.37 -40.41 -16.19
CA MET A 1 -36.08 -39.50 -15.07
C MET A 1 -35.02 -40.15 -14.18
N THR A 2 -33.73 -39.80 -14.39
CA THR A 2 -32.56 -39.93 -13.47
C THR A 2 -31.30 -39.53 -14.28
N ILE A 3 -30.80 -38.27 -14.22
CA ILE A 3 -29.82 -37.67 -13.28
C ILE A 3 -28.48 -38.43 -13.30
N LYS A 4 -27.50 -38.04 -14.15
CA LYS A 4 -26.39 -37.05 -14.01
C LYS A 4 -25.07 -37.62 -13.44
N LYS A 5 -24.00 -37.28 -14.17
CA LYS A 5 -22.57 -37.61 -14.04
C LYS A 5 -21.95 -37.05 -12.75
N PHE A 6 -20.95 -37.73 -12.19
CA PHE A 6 -20.00 -37.14 -11.24
C PHE A 6 -18.57 -37.60 -11.54
N THR A 7 -17.80 -36.70 -12.13
CA THR A 7 -16.34 -36.79 -12.29
C THR A 7 -15.71 -36.34 -10.98
N LEU A 8 -14.72 -37.08 -10.46
CA LEU A 8 -13.96 -36.74 -9.26
C LEU A 8 -12.45 -36.95 -9.51
N LEU A 9 -11.66 -36.20 -8.72
CA LEU A 9 -10.19 -36.20 -8.56
C LEU A 9 -9.40 -35.40 -9.63
N SER A 10 -8.53 -34.42 -9.33
CA SER A 10 -7.84 -34.07 -8.07
C SER A 10 -7.40 -32.59 -8.09
N ILE A 11 -7.71 -31.82 -7.06
CA ILE A 11 -7.05 -30.54 -6.74
C ILE A 11 -6.55 -30.68 -5.31
N GLY A 12 -5.24 -30.81 -5.14
CA GLY A 12 -4.65 -31.05 -3.83
C GLY A 12 -3.15 -30.94 -3.82
N LEU A 13 -2.62 -29.72 -3.98
CA LEU A 13 -1.36 -29.33 -3.32
C LEU A 13 -1.36 -27.80 -3.13
N LEU A 14 -1.83 -27.37 -1.95
CA LEU A 14 -1.65 -26.02 -1.42
C LEU A 14 -0.28 -25.93 -0.71
N LEU A 15 0.22 -24.69 -0.66
CA LEU A 15 1.11 -24.10 0.36
C LEU A 15 2.61 -24.45 0.34
N ALA A 16 3.40 -23.55 -0.25
CA ALA A 16 4.67 -22.98 0.25
C ALA A 16 5.28 -22.18 -0.92
N ALA A 17 5.71 -20.92 -0.85
CA ALA A 17 6.03 -20.03 0.24
C ALA A 17 5.84 -18.59 -0.28
N PHE A 18 4.98 -17.80 0.35
CA PHE A 18 5.07 -16.35 0.22
C PHE A 18 6.16 -15.88 1.17
N VAL A 19 7.39 -15.80 0.67
CA VAL A 19 8.48 -15.14 1.38
C VAL A 19 8.20 -13.65 1.31
N PHE A 20 7.63 -13.08 2.38
CA PHE A 20 7.60 -11.64 2.54
C PHE A 20 9.02 -11.20 2.85
N ASP A 21 9.72 -10.72 1.83
CA ASP A 21 11.03 -10.08 1.99
C ASP A 21 10.82 -8.77 2.77
N VAL A 22 11.03 -8.81 4.08
CA VAL A 22 11.12 -7.61 4.92
C VAL A 22 12.46 -6.97 4.60
N SER A 23 12.49 -6.15 3.55
CA SER A 23 13.64 -5.30 3.27
C SER A 23 13.88 -4.39 4.47
N ALA A 24 14.98 -4.63 5.17
CA ALA A 24 15.42 -3.84 6.31
C ALA A 24 15.74 -2.41 5.84
N ALA A 25 15.25 -1.40 6.55
CA ALA A 25 15.63 -0.02 6.34
C ALA A 25 17.16 0.13 6.35
N ASP A 26 17.71 1.05 5.54
CA ASP A 26 19.14 1.31 5.42
C ASP A 26 19.82 1.37 6.78
N LYS A 27 20.81 0.51 7.02
CA LYS A 27 21.49 0.41 8.32
C LYS A 27 22.30 1.66 8.68
N LYS A 28 22.52 2.59 7.74
CA LYS A 28 23.15 3.89 7.96
C LYS A 28 22.09 5.00 7.94
N LEU A 29 21.31 5.08 9.01
CA LEU A 29 20.32 6.15 9.18
C LEU A 29 21.03 7.47 9.56
N PRO A 30 20.61 8.62 9.02
CA PRO A 30 21.22 9.92 9.32
C PRO A 30 20.87 10.39 10.75
N GLY A 31 21.79 11.09 11.40
CA GLY A 31 21.61 11.72 12.71
C GLY A 31 22.81 11.51 13.65
N TYR A 32 22.69 12.04 14.87
CA TYR A 32 23.72 11.96 15.90
C TYR A 32 23.15 11.41 17.22
N ASN A 33 23.99 10.75 18.02
CA ASN A 33 23.62 10.21 19.34
C ASN A 33 24.37 10.89 20.49
N ASP A 34 25.32 11.78 20.16
CA ASP A 34 26.30 12.40 21.04
C ASP A 34 26.15 13.93 21.16
N THR A 35 25.07 14.50 20.61
CA THR A 35 24.76 15.93 20.73
C THR A 35 24.18 16.29 22.10
N PRO A 36 24.16 17.55 22.54
CA PRO A 36 23.53 17.92 23.81
C PRO A 36 22.02 17.63 23.88
N VAL A 37 21.50 17.43 25.09
CA VAL A 37 20.06 17.25 25.36
C VAL A 37 19.37 18.62 25.37
N ILE A 38 18.23 18.74 24.69
CA ILE A 38 17.43 19.97 24.71
C ILE A 38 16.54 19.95 25.97
N PRO A 39 16.61 20.98 26.85
CA PRO A 39 15.80 21.02 28.06
C PRO A 39 14.29 20.89 27.80
N GLY A 40 13.59 20.19 28.69
CA GLY A 40 12.12 20.05 28.63
C GLY A 40 11.57 19.01 27.65
N GLN A 41 12.43 18.21 27.01
CA GLN A 41 11.98 17.14 26.12
C GLN A 41 12.99 15.97 26.04
N LYS A 42 12.64 14.90 25.32
CA LYS A 42 13.40 13.63 25.30
C LYS A 42 14.51 13.52 24.25
N TRP A 43 14.54 14.36 23.23
CA TRP A 43 15.42 14.21 22.06
C TRP A 43 16.63 15.13 22.07
N ARG A 44 17.74 14.65 21.53
CA ARG A 44 18.93 15.49 21.29
C ARG A 44 18.77 16.32 20.02
N VAL A 45 19.68 17.26 19.78
CA VAL A 45 19.76 17.98 18.49
C VAL A 45 20.10 16.96 17.38
N HIS A 46 19.27 16.85 16.34
CA HIS A 46 19.41 15.86 15.25
C HIS A 46 19.51 14.39 15.69
N ASP A 47 18.83 14.04 16.79
CA ASP A 47 18.87 12.71 17.41
C ASP A 47 18.51 11.56 16.47
N ALA A 48 19.41 10.60 16.28
CA ALA A 48 19.21 9.45 15.40
C ALA A 48 18.26 8.38 15.99
N SER A 49 17.99 8.42 17.29
CA SER A 49 17.10 7.49 18.00
C SER A 49 15.61 7.82 17.87
N ARG A 50 15.28 8.96 17.24
CA ARG A 50 13.89 9.35 16.96
C ARG A 50 13.19 8.26 16.12
N PRO A 51 12.00 7.77 16.54
CA PRO A 51 11.19 6.86 15.75
C PRO A 51 10.97 7.43 14.35
N ARG A 52 11.36 6.66 13.34
CA ARG A 52 11.15 7.04 11.95
C ARG A 52 9.84 6.43 11.45
N PRO A 53 9.15 7.12 10.53
CA PRO A 53 8.06 6.50 9.79
C PRO A 53 8.51 5.19 9.15
N LYS A 54 7.57 4.24 9.03
CA LYS A 54 7.84 3.02 8.26
C LYS A 54 8.16 3.41 6.82
N VAL A 55 9.25 2.87 6.28
CA VAL A 55 9.57 3.02 4.86
C VAL A 55 8.51 2.24 4.08
N VAL A 56 7.72 2.95 3.27
CA VAL A 56 6.73 2.33 2.38
C VAL A 56 7.31 2.37 0.98
N LYS A 57 7.36 1.22 0.31
CA LYS A 57 7.72 1.17 -1.11
C LYS A 57 6.63 1.88 -1.90
N ALA A 58 6.96 3.05 -2.44
CA ALA A 58 6.10 3.67 -3.44
C ALA A 58 5.95 2.68 -4.61
N GLY A 59 4.71 2.37 -5.00
CA GLY A 59 4.44 1.60 -6.21
C GLY A 59 5.01 2.34 -7.43
N PRO A 60 5.33 1.63 -8.53
CA PRO A 60 5.87 2.27 -9.72
C PRO A 60 4.84 3.27 -10.27
N SER A 61 5.08 4.57 -10.07
CA SER A 61 4.30 5.59 -10.75
C SER A 61 4.70 5.58 -12.22
N LYS A 62 3.91 4.88 -13.03
CA LYS A 62 3.87 5.04 -14.47
C LYS A 62 2.52 5.70 -14.76
N THR A 63 2.46 7.02 -14.66
CA THR A 63 1.38 7.88 -15.18
C THR A 63 -0.01 7.20 -15.29
N LEU A 64 -0.88 7.36 -14.27
CA LEU A 64 -2.33 7.13 -14.36
C LEU A 64 -2.83 5.69 -14.64
N GLY A 65 -2.08 4.64 -14.27
CA GLY A 65 -2.45 3.26 -14.65
C GLY A 65 -2.65 2.24 -13.52
N ILE A 66 -2.51 2.59 -12.25
CA ILE A 66 -2.68 1.60 -11.17
C ILE A 66 -4.14 1.54 -10.76
N LYS A 67 -4.77 0.37 -10.95
CA LYS A 67 -6.11 0.08 -10.42
C LYS A 67 -6.11 0.37 -8.92
N PRO A 68 -7.13 1.06 -8.37
CA PRO A 68 -7.19 1.39 -6.95
C PRO A 68 -6.97 0.13 -6.09
N PRO A 69 -6.27 0.25 -4.93
CA PRO A 69 -6.19 -0.80 -3.94
C PRO A 69 -7.58 -1.34 -3.57
N LYS A 70 -7.67 -2.60 -3.13
CA LYS A 70 -8.95 -3.26 -2.82
C LYS A 70 -9.77 -2.51 -1.75
N ASP A 71 -9.11 -1.81 -0.86
CA ASP A 71 -9.67 -1.04 0.25
C ASP A 71 -9.83 0.47 -0.05
N ALA A 72 -9.51 0.92 -1.27
CA ALA A 72 -9.63 2.32 -1.64
C ALA A 72 -11.06 2.70 -2.01
N VAL A 73 -11.47 3.91 -1.62
CA VAL A 73 -12.69 4.56 -2.14
C VAL A 73 -12.37 5.14 -3.52
N VAL A 74 -13.05 4.65 -4.56
CA VAL A 74 -12.87 5.12 -5.94
C VAL A 74 -13.73 6.35 -6.19
N LEU A 75 -13.10 7.48 -6.48
CA LEU A 75 -13.79 8.76 -6.72
C LEU A 75 -14.17 8.98 -8.19
N PHE A 76 -13.43 8.37 -9.12
CA PHE A 76 -13.69 8.39 -10.56
C PHE A 76 -13.02 7.17 -11.21
N ASP A 77 -13.78 6.42 -12.00
CA ASP A 77 -13.33 5.24 -12.73
C ASP A 77 -13.65 5.30 -14.23
N GLY A 78 -14.03 6.48 -14.73
CA GLY A 78 -14.46 6.72 -16.10
C GLY A 78 -15.97 6.59 -16.34
N THR A 79 -16.76 6.20 -15.33
CA THR A 79 -18.21 6.02 -15.50
C THR A 79 -19.02 7.28 -15.28
N ASP A 80 -18.86 7.93 -14.11
CA ASP A 80 -19.63 9.11 -13.73
C ASP A 80 -18.92 9.97 -12.67
N THR A 81 -19.48 11.15 -12.40
CA THR A 81 -18.97 12.09 -11.39
C THR A 81 -19.81 12.09 -10.11
N SER A 82 -20.51 11.00 -9.78
CA SER A 82 -21.46 10.90 -8.66
C SER A 82 -20.86 11.18 -7.29
N LYS A 83 -19.54 11.05 -7.14
CA LYS A 83 -18.80 11.35 -5.90
C LYS A 83 -18.53 12.83 -5.68
N TRP A 84 -18.88 13.68 -6.65
CA TRP A 84 -18.67 15.13 -6.59
C TRP A 84 -19.99 15.89 -6.40
N SER A 85 -19.92 17.03 -5.70
CA SER A 85 -21.07 17.91 -5.48
C SER A 85 -21.54 18.63 -6.75
N HIS A 86 -20.62 18.87 -7.69
CA HIS A 86 -20.92 19.44 -9.01
C HIS A 86 -20.74 18.36 -10.08
N ASN A 87 -21.75 17.50 -10.24
CA ASN A 87 -21.69 16.26 -11.03
C ASN A 87 -22.28 16.38 -12.46
N LYS A 88 -22.43 17.59 -12.99
CA LYS A 88 -23.03 17.83 -14.33
C LYS A 88 -22.00 17.88 -15.46
N TRP A 89 -20.80 17.36 -15.22
CA TRP A 89 -19.75 17.34 -16.22
C TRP A 89 -20.05 16.23 -17.22
N LYS A 90 -19.85 16.51 -18.51
CA LYS A 90 -19.94 15.49 -19.54
C LYS A 90 -18.72 14.57 -19.41
N VAL A 91 -18.96 13.29 -19.23
CA VAL A 91 -17.90 12.25 -19.25
C VAL A 91 -17.81 11.71 -20.67
N GLU A 92 -16.61 11.74 -21.25
CA GLU A 92 -16.33 11.19 -22.58
C GLU A 92 -15.00 10.42 -22.55
N ASN A 93 -14.96 9.26 -23.21
CA ASN A 93 -13.77 8.40 -23.34
C ASN A 93 -13.22 7.81 -22.03
N GLY A 94 -14.02 7.75 -20.96
CA GLY A 94 -13.64 7.14 -19.69
C GLY A 94 -12.50 7.88 -18.98
#